data_AF-A0A838NWJ1-F1
#
_entry.id   AF-A0A838NWJ1-F1
#
_cell.length_a   1.000
_cell.length_b   1.000
_cell.length_c   1.000
_cell.angle_alpha   90.00
_cell.angle_beta   90.00
_cell.angle_gamma   90.00
#
_symmetry.space_group_name_H-M   'P 1'
#
loop_
_entity.id
_entity.type
_entity.pdbx_description
1 polymer ?
#
loop_
_entity_poly.entity_id
_entity_poly.type
_entity_poly.pdbx_seq_one_letter_code
_entity_poly.pdbx_strand_id
1 'polypeptide(L)'
;MSFKVSLMNAAICTAVALMTLAGQASGQVASGGNRPPSTIRLEYQVFGLAVKDGDDEGCARGRRNGTRTMTAVLTDGGGKFSYGTGRFVADVDFCQITPTSDGLHRNCIATAKIDHEVSVELTVSQGVSFKWRRTGSPELAQVGGDCGAKVAAEVAASFSSGGHLSVRDDDEDLMLQMLNGRVLREGTYRYADFDGQTGWTLTIGPALAEEPQIAIEGPACSCISGEDAEGKSVRFTATASAKGGVFEAFTVKSSGKTPRVIANDGGAAPRLDLAGSRETGATTLMITYTKDGKRYTAEHAVSFCVMDSVTMADGFDDITFDDSDPGRAEFRVLSKASLDGTDVSSDIAWTLEAMKGGTELSPGEATGAAVTLGYTNLPRENSAFGPKEVTARVKSGKCNCTRERKPRFFFSALAANHPSAEDSEQKDAANFFFYWMQTAAAKGINTPFYRYKEALPNVNESGGGLSKVAARFVPGEDRIYITETTFTVDCRGPAAAGTRTFGPGNKGIDCFAENLRHEWQHRVDLKTWWPDGYPDPSVGGAWDLVSNLPAALLNDTDGDKVPNAVESSQPGCSRISMRSCPARPFDDVLDTEIYAYYEGWKWQRGSANKEDWSCGGKQWKGGECGKE
;
A
#
# COMPACT_ATOMS: atom_id res chain seq x y z
N MET A 1 39.08 21.21 34.92
CA MET A 1 38.83 19.94 34.19
C MET A 1 38.73 20.30 32.72
N SER A 2 39.62 19.73 31.92
CA SER A 2 40.00 20.23 30.61
C SER A 2 39.31 19.44 29.50
N PHE A 3 38.75 20.15 28.51
CA PHE A 3 38.23 19.56 27.28
C PHE A 3 39.38 19.20 26.33
N LYS A 4 39.29 18.03 25.69
CA LYS A 4 40.13 17.63 24.55
C LYS A 4 39.22 17.31 23.36
N VAL A 5 39.27 18.18 22.36
CA VAL A 5 38.75 17.94 21.00
C VAL A 5 39.96 17.63 20.13
N SER A 6 39.92 16.53 19.37
CA SER A 6 40.97 16.15 18.43
C SER A 6 40.48 16.41 17.01
N LEU A 7 41.11 17.38 16.35
CA LEU A 7 41.09 17.61 14.91
C LEU A 7 42.22 16.80 14.26
N MET A 8 41.95 16.14 13.14
CA MET A 8 42.98 15.72 12.19
C MET A 8 42.52 16.06 10.77
N ASN A 9 43.26 17.00 10.16
CA ASN A 9 43.33 17.26 8.73
C ASN A 9 44.39 16.33 8.12
N ALA A 10 44.12 15.80 6.93
CA ALA A 10 45.14 15.52 5.92
C ALA A 10 44.50 15.61 4.51
N ALA A 11 45.12 16.42 3.65
CA ALA A 11 44.80 16.64 2.25
C ALA A 11 45.86 15.95 1.34
N ILE A 12 45.71 16.11 0.00
CA ILE A 12 46.68 15.93 -1.11
C ILE A 12 46.68 14.50 -1.74
N CYS A 13 46.56 14.24 -3.06
CA CYS A 13 46.55 15.05 -4.30
C CYS A 13 46.20 14.23 -5.59
N THR A 14 45.63 14.94 -6.61
CA THR A 14 45.90 14.94 -8.10
C THR A 14 45.66 13.65 -8.93
N ALA A 15 45.12 13.60 -10.16
CA ALA A 15 45.21 14.44 -11.38
C ALA A 15 43.96 14.22 -12.30
N VAL A 16 43.29 15.21 -12.92
CA VAL A 16 43.57 16.04 -14.12
C VAL A 16 43.35 15.37 -15.50
N ALA A 17 42.33 15.86 -16.23
CA ALA A 17 42.28 16.31 -17.65
C ALA A 17 40.78 16.54 -18.00
N LEU A 18 40.18 17.70 -18.31
CA LEU A 18 40.50 18.95 -19.03
C LEU A 18 40.58 18.81 -20.57
N MET A 19 39.54 19.26 -21.29
CA MET A 19 39.56 20.45 -22.19
C MET A 19 38.14 20.74 -22.76
N THR A 20 37.52 21.92 -22.55
CA THR A 20 37.57 23.24 -23.27
C THR A 20 36.95 23.21 -24.69
N LEU A 21 36.03 24.08 -25.14
CA LEU A 21 36.01 25.55 -25.39
C LEU A 21 34.57 25.90 -25.88
N ALA A 22 34.01 27.11 -25.99
CA ALA A 22 34.27 28.52 -25.68
C ALA A 22 32.91 29.24 -25.94
N GLY A 23 32.55 30.31 -25.24
CA GLY A 23 32.85 31.65 -25.75
C GLY A 23 32.16 32.75 -24.93
N GLN A 24 32.92 33.83 -24.72
CA GLN A 24 32.61 35.02 -23.93
C GLN A 24 31.63 35.98 -24.65
N ALA A 25 30.90 36.80 -23.89
CA ALA A 25 30.91 38.25 -24.05
C ALA A 25 30.30 38.97 -22.82
N SER A 26 31.00 40.01 -22.40
CA SER A 26 30.75 40.94 -21.29
C SER A 26 29.78 42.07 -21.65
N GLY A 27 29.14 42.68 -20.64
CA GLY A 27 28.57 44.04 -20.75
C GLY A 27 27.75 44.47 -19.53
N GLN A 28 28.28 45.39 -18.72
CA GLN A 28 27.52 46.19 -17.75
C GLN A 28 26.77 47.33 -18.47
N VAL A 29 25.66 47.79 -17.86
CA VAL A 29 25.23 49.20 -17.64
C VAL A 29 23.72 49.44 -17.90
N ALA A 30 23.08 49.98 -16.85
CA ALA A 30 21.95 50.92 -16.76
C ALA A 30 20.50 50.57 -17.18
N SER A 31 19.65 50.78 -16.17
CA SER A 31 18.29 51.34 -16.13
C SER A 31 17.61 51.86 -17.42
N GLY A 32 16.34 51.47 -17.56
CA GLY A 32 15.23 52.33 -18.00
C GLY A 32 14.75 52.15 -19.43
N GLY A 33 13.51 51.71 -19.62
CA GLY A 33 12.83 51.81 -20.93
C GLY A 33 11.68 50.84 -21.15
N ASN A 34 10.53 51.37 -21.56
CA ASN A 34 9.24 50.72 -21.79
C ASN A 34 9.13 49.98 -23.15
N ARG A 35 8.31 48.89 -23.16
CA ARG A 35 7.66 48.14 -24.30
C ARG A 35 8.50 47.09 -25.07
N PRO A 36 7.84 46.14 -25.78
CA PRO A 36 7.07 44.97 -25.32
C PRO A 36 7.75 43.64 -25.76
N PRO A 37 7.36 42.45 -25.28
CA PRO A 37 8.00 41.21 -25.71
C PRO A 37 7.50 40.77 -27.09
N SER A 38 8.41 40.66 -28.04
CA SER A 38 8.26 39.88 -29.27
C SER A 38 8.37 38.39 -28.94
N THR A 39 7.30 37.66 -29.22
CA THR A 39 7.16 36.20 -29.07
C THR A 39 8.07 35.46 -30.05
N ILE A 40 8.94 34.58 -29.56
CA ILE A 40 9.56 33.50 -30.35
C ILE A 40 8.67 32.27 -30.17
N ARG A 41 8.12 31.77 -31.27
CA ARG A 41 7.24 30.59 -31.34
C ARG A 41 8.12 29.36 -31.58
N LEU A 42 8.18 28.46 -30.61
CA LEU A 42 8.67 27.09 -30.83
C LEU A 42 7.46 26.17 -30.74
N GLU A 43 7.10 25.57 -31.88
CA GLU A 43 6.06 24.54 -31.96
C GLU A 43 6.70 23.19 -31.69
N TYR A 44 6.20 22.48 -30.69
CA TYR A 44 6.42 21.04 -30.54
C TYR A 44 5.06 20.36 -30.33
N GLN A 45 4.79 19.35 -31.17
CA GLN A 45 3.63 18.48 -31.11
C GLN A 45 3.87 17.39 -30.06
N VAL A 46 2.96 17.27 -29.09
CA VAL A 46 2.88 16.10 -28.19
C VAL A 46 1.57 15.38 -28.50
N PHE A 47 1.66 14.11 -28.90
CA PHE A 47 0.50 13.24 -29.13
C PHE A 47 0.25 12.32 -27.95
N GLY A 48 -1.00 12.34 -27.48
CA GLY A 48 -1.75 11.14 -27.08
C GLY A 48 -1.62 10.66 -25.64
N LEU A 49 -2.62 11.01 -24.82
CA LEU A 49 -3.00 10.30 -23.60
C LEU A 49 -4.40 9.73 -23.86
N ALA A 50 -4.59 8.42 -23.75
CA ALA A 50 -5.89 7.76 -23.87
C ALA A 50 -6.54 7.69 -22.48
N VAL A 51 -7.70 8.34 -22.31
CA VAL A 51 -8.58 8.15 -21.17
C VAL A 51 -9.64 7.12 -21.55
N LYS A 52 -9.85 6.16 -20.67
CA LYS A 52 -10.90 5.15 -20.74
C LYS A 52 -12.08 5.68 -19.95
N ASP A 53 -13.24 5.85 -20.59
CA ASP A 53 -14.52 5.97 -19.89
C ASP A 53 -15.55 5.07 -20.55
N GLY A 54 -16.37 4.48 -19.69
CA GLY A 54 -17.34 3.45 -19.99
C GLY A 54 -18.71 3.99 -20.42
N ASP A 55 -19.45 3.01 -20.90
CA ASP A 55 -20.90 2.84 -20.96
C ASP A 55 -21.77 3.83 -21.76
N ASP A 56 -22.49 3.16 -22.68
CA ASP A 56 -23.85 3.37 -23.13
C ASP A 56 -24.19 4.15 -24.43
N GLU A 57 -24.75 3.32 -25.32
CA GLU A 57 -25.98 3.52 -26.10
C GLU A 57 -25.94 4.12 -27.52
N GLY A 58 -26.75 3.47 -28.36
CA GLY A 58 -27.74 4.22 -29.13
C GLY A 58 -27.29 4.75 -30.49
N CYS A 59 -27.72 4.06 -31.54
CA CYS A 59 -27.81 4.61 -32.89
C CYS A 59 -28.67 5.89 -32.91
N ALA A 60 -28.07 7.04 -33.22
CA ALA A 60 -28.78 8.16 -33.83
C ALA A 60 -27.86 9.00 -34.73
N ARG A 61 -28.26 9.13 -36.00
CA ARG A 61 -27.63 10.01 -36.99
C ARG A 61 -27.99 11.48 -36.69
N GLY A 62 -26.98 12.35 -36.67
CA GLY A 62 -27.19 13.80 -36.67
C GLY A 62 -25.92 14.58 -37.01
N ARG A 63 -25.88 15.17 -38.22
CA ARG A 63 -24.90 16.20 -38.59
C ARG A 63 -25.27 17.51 -37.90
N ARG A 64 -24.38 18.11 -37.10
CA ARG A 64 -24.24 19.57 -36.95
C ARG A 64 -22.79 19.96 -36.68
N ASN A 65 -22.32 20.95 -37.43
CA ASN A 65 -21.11 21.71 -37.18
C ASN A 65 -21.29 22.58 -35.93
N GLY A 66 -20.28 22.63 -35.06
CA GLY A 66 -20.19 23.57 -33.96
C GLY A 66 -18.77 23.60 -33.39
N THR A 67 -18.07 24.70 -33.60
CA THR A 67 -16.77 24.99 -32.99
C THR A 67 -17.00 25.39 -31.53
N ARG A 68 -16.29 24.76 -30.58
CA ARG A 68 -16.18 25.26 -29.20
C ARG A 68 -14.71 25.54 -28.86
N THR A 69 -14.46 26.76 -28.42
CA THR A 69 -13.19 27.22 -27.87
C THR A 69 -13.20 26.96 -26.37
N MET A 70 -12.21 26.22 -25.84
CA MET A 70 -11.93 26.18 -24.40
C MET A 70 -10.73 27.05 -24.09
N THR A 71 -10.93 27.96 -23.12
CA THR A 71 -9.87 28.76 -22.51
C THR A 71 -9.53 28.10 -21.17
N ALA A 72 -8.28 27.71 -20.97
CA ALA A 72 -7.78 27.21 -19.69
C ALA A 72 -6.91 28.30 -19.03
N VAL A 73 -7.24 28.61 -17.78
CA VAL A 73 -6.50 29.52 -16.89
C VAL A 73 -5.49 28.68 -16.11
N LEU A 74 -4.23 29.09 -16.13
CA LEU A 74 -3.14 28.49 -15.34
C LEU A 74 -3.08 29.15 -13.96
N THR A 75 -3.05 28.35 -12.91
CA THR A 75 -2.55 28.76 -11.58
C THR A 75 -1.34 27.93 -11.22
N ASP A 76 -0.35 28.66 -10.73
CA ASP A 76 1.01 28.26 -10.38
C ASP A 76 1.05 27.38 -9.13
N GLY A 77 1.96 26.42 -9.09
CA GLY A 77 2.08 25.48 -7.98
C GLY A 77 3.05 24.33 -8.30
N GLY A 78 4.30 24.53 -7.92
CA GLY A 78 5.42 23.63 -8.22
C GLY A 78 5.26 22.20 -7.69
N GLY A 79 5.68 21.24 -8.53
CA GLY A 79 5.92 19.86 -8.15
C GLY A 79 7.08 19.30 -8.97
N LYS A 80 8.14 18.86 -8.28
CA LYS A 80 9.24 18.06 -8.86
C LYS A 80 8.72 16.65 -9.16
N PHE A 81 8.96 16.15 -10.36
CA PHE A 81 8.79 14.72 -10.68
C PHE A 81 10.15 14.10 -11.03
N SER A 82 10.46 12.98 -10.39
CA SER A 82 11.60 12.12 -10.65
C SER A 82 11.24 11.07 -11.71
N TYR A 83 12.10 10.89 -12.71
CA TYR A 83 11.96 9.87 -13.74
C TYR A 83 12.46 8.51 -13.22
N GLY A 84 11.63 7.48 -13.37
CA GLY A 84 12.03 6.08 -13.23
C GLY A 84 12.66 5.56 -14.52
N THR A 85 13.76 4.82 -14.38
CA THR A 85 14.50 4.15 -15.45
C THR A 85 13.69 3.03 -16.10
N GLY A 86 13.34 3.21 -17.37
CA GLY A 86 12.81 2.17 -18.27
C GLY A 86 13.79 1.89 -19.41
N ARG A 87 13.96 0.60 -19.74
CA ARG A 87 14.84 0.12 -20.83
C ARG A 87 14.16 0.39 -22.17
N PHE A 88 14.71 1.29 -22.98
CA PHE A 88 14.35 1.44 -24.39
C PHE A 88 15.12 0.42 -25.23
N VAL A 89 14.42 -0.26 -26.13
CA VAL A 89 15.04 -0.85 -27.32
C VAL A 89 14.81 0.18 -28.41
N ALA A 90 15.89 0.80 -28.89
CA ALA A 90 15.85 1.69 -30.04
C ALA A 90 16.46 0.94 -31.22
N ASP A 91 15.69 0.81 -32.30
CA ASP A 91 16.26 0.52 -33.61
C ASP A 91 16.90 1.82 -34.12
N VAL A 92 18.19 1.76 -34.45
CA VAL A 92 18.94 2.91 -34.96
C VAL A 92 19.06 2.79 -36.47
N ASP A 93 18.26 3.57 -37.19
CA ASP A 93 18.40 3.72 -38.64
C ASP A 93 19.48 4.76 -38.97
N PHE A 94 20.48 4.36 -39.74
CA PHE A 94 21.41 5.31 -40.37
C PHE A 94 20.78 5.84 -41.66
N CYS A 95 20.13 7.00 -41.56
CA CYS A 95 19.56 7.69 -42.71
C CYS A 95 20.30 8.99 -43.00
N GLN A 96 20.70 9.18 -44.25
CA GLN A 96 21.16 10.46 -44.77
C GLN A 96 19.95 11.21 -45.36
N ILE A 97 19.71 12.43 -44.88
CA ILE A 97 18.71 13.34 -45.46
C ILE A 97 19.44 14.25 -46.43
N THR A 98 19.03 14.24 -47.69
CA THR A 98 19.60 15.10 -48.73
C THR A 98 18.53 16.08 -49.21
N PRO A 99 18.77 17.40 -49.16
CA PRO A 99 17.85 18.37 -49.74
C PRO A 99 17.90 18.28 -51.26
N THR A 100 16.73 18.21 -51.89
CA THR A 100 16.55 18.40 -53.33
C THR A 100 15.68 19.62 -53.57
N SER A 101 15.62 20.12 -54.80
CA SER A 101 14.83 21.30 -55.20
C SER A 101 13.32 21.17 -54.91
N ASP A 102 12.86 19.96 -54.60
CA ASP A 102 11.47 19.56 -54.53
C ASP A 102 11.07 19.16 -53.09
N GLY A 103 12.04 19.09 -52.17
CA GLY A 103 11.84 18.66 -50.79
C GLY A 103 13.01 17.85 -50.20
N LEU A 104 12.88 17.46 -48.93
CA LEU A 104 13.86 16.62 -48.22
C LEU A 104 13.60 15.14 -48.52
N HIS A 105 14.58 14.46 -49.10
CA HIS A 105 14.53 13.00 -49.31
C HIS A 105 15.44 12.27 -48.33
N ARG A 106 14.93 11.15 -47.79
CA ARG A 106 15.59 10.32 -46.77
C ARG A 106 16.03 9.00 -47.40
N ASN A 107 17.32 8.66 -47.30
CA ASN A 107 17.88 7.40 -47.79
C ASN A 107 18.66 6.69 -46.68
N CYS A 108 18.37 5.42 -46.41
CA CYS A 108 18.94 4.67 -45.28
C CYS A 108 19.73 3.44 -45.78
N ILE A 109 20.92 3.19 -45.23
CA ILE A 109 21.91 2.24 -45.77
C ILE A 109 22.38 1.29 -44.65
N ALA A 110 21.71 0.14 -44.54
CA ALA A 110 22.10 -1.12 -43.85
C ALA A 110 22.00 -1.26 -42.31
N THR A 111 21.73 -2.51 -41.91
CA THR A 111 21.81 -3.10 -40.56
C THR A 111 22.57 -4.43 -40.67
N ALA A 112 23.51 -4.73 -39.76
CA ALA A 112 24.31 -5.96 -39.81
C ALA A 112 24.01 -6.93 -38.67
N LYS A 113 23.94 -8.23 -38.97
CA LYS A 113 24.08 -9.33 -38.00
C LYS A 113 24.70 -10.55 -38.67
N ILE A 114 25.72 -11.13 -38.05
CA ILE A 114 26.36 -12.39 -38.44
C ILE A 114 25.89 -13.45 -37.43
N ASP A 115 25.39 -14.60 -37.89
CA ASP A 115 25.90 -15.90 -37.47
C ASP A 115 25.26 -17.11 -38.17
N HIS A 116 26.16 -18.06 -38.43
CA HIS A 116 26.10 -19.46 -38.89
C HIS A 116 24.87 -20.00 -39.65
N GLU A 117 25.19 -20.52 -40.84
CA GLU A 117 24.28 -21.02 -41.87
C GLU A 117 24.21 -22.55 -41.86
N VAL A 118 23.00 -23.11 -41.94
CA VAL A 118 22.75 -24.48 -42.41
C VAL A 118 21.72 -24.38 -43.53
N SER A 119 22.12 -24.76 -44.74
CA SER A 119 21.31 -24.71 -45.95
C SER A 119 20.71 -26.09 -46.26
N VAL A 120 19.42 -26.14 -46.59
CA VAL A 120 18.80 -27.29 -47.27
C VAL A 120 18.24 -26.80 -48.59
N GLU A 121 18.63 -27.45 -49.68
CA GLU A 121 18.24 -27.14 -51.04
C GLU A 121 17.23 -28.19 -51.53
N LEU A 122 16.10 -27.74 -52.09
CA LEU A 122 15.10 -28.60 -52.73
C LEU A 122 14.90 -28.09 -54.17
N THR A 123 15.22 -28.94 -55.13
CA THR A 123 15.04 -28.65 -56.56
C THR A 123 13.72 -29.21 -57.03
N VAL A 124 12.86 -28.35 -57.59
CA VAL A 124 11.72 -28.78 -58.42
C VAL A 124 11.88 -28.14 -59.79
N SER A 125 11.77 -28.97 -60.83
CA SER A 125 11.91 -28.54 -62.21
C SER A 125 10.79 -27.57 -62.59
N GLN A 126 11.21 -26.35 -62.96
CA GLN A 126 10.43 -25.24 -63.52
C GLN A 126 9.55 -24.43 -62.54
N GLY A 127 10.15 -23.41 -61.93
CA GLY A 127 9.48 -22.13 -61.63
C GLY A 127 9.20 -21.79 -60.16
N VAL A 128 10.04 -20.86 -59.65
CA VAL A 128 9.94 -20.08 -58.39
C VAL A 128 10.23 -20.82 -57.08
N SER A 129 11.26 -20.35 -56.36
CA SER A 129 11.58 -20.73 -54.99
C SER A 129 11.21 -19.61 -54.01
N PHE A 130 10.67 -19.97 -52.85
CA PHE A 130 10.42 -19.04 -51.76
C PHE A 130 11.28 -19.42 -50.55
N LYS A 131 12.02 -18.44 -50.03
CA LYS A 131 12.90 -18.61 -48.87
C LYS A 131 12.22 -17.98 -47.66
N TRP A 132 11.96 -18.78 -46.63
CA TRP A 132 11.35 -18.30 -45.38
C TRP A 132 12.39 -18.25 -44.25
N ARG A 133 12.41 -17.15 -43.49
CA ARG A 133 13.22 -16.99 -42.27
C ARG A 133 12.32 -17.06 -41.04
N ARG A 134 12.79 -17.72 -39.97
CA ARG A 134 11.99 -18.00 -38.77
C ARG A 134 11.73 -16.75 -37.90
N THR A 135 12.48 -15.66 -38.07
CA THR A 135 12.18 -14.37 -37.42
C THR A 135 12.80 -13.22 -38.23
N GLY A 136 11.95 -12.32 -38.76
CA GLY A 136 12.34 -11.16 -39.56
C GLY A 136 11.96 -11.27 -41.04
N SER A 137 11.53 -10.15 -41.61
CA SER A 137 10.91 -9.96 -42.95
C SER A 137 11.55 -10.78 -44.08
N PRO A 138 10.76 -11.25 -45.08
CA PRO A 138 11.27 -12.05 -46.18
C PRO A 138 12.29 -11.24 -47.01
N GLU A 139 13.45 -11.84 -47.30
CA GLU A 139 14.35 -11.35 -48.35
C GLU A 139 13.90 -11.91 -49.71
N LEU A 140 13.73 -11.02 -50.68
CA LEU A 140 13.30 -11.33 -52.04
C LEU A 140 14.27 -12.32 -52.71
N ALA A 141 13.72 -13.39 -53.29
CA ALA A 141 14.44 -14.16 -54.30
C ALA A 141 14.59 -13.30 -55.57
N GLN A 142 15.77 -13.31 -56.19
CA GLN A 142 15.93 -12.73 -57.53
C GLN A 142 15.19 -13.61 -58.53
N VAL A 143 14.23 -13.02 -59.24
CA VAL A 143 13.46 -13.68 -60.31
C VAL A 143 13.80 -13.01 -61.63
N GLY A 144 14.32 -13.78 -62.58
CA GLY A 144 14.49 -13.35 -63.98
C GLY A 144 13.26 -13.76 -64.81
N GLY A 145 12.62 -12.79 -65.46
CA GLY A 145 11.53 -13.00 -66.43
C GLY A 145 10.43 -11.94 -66.37
N ASP A 146 10.04 -11.40 -67.52
CA ASP A 146 9.24 -10.18 -67.70
C ASP A 146 7.76 -10.23 -67.23
N CYS A 147 7.28 -11.34 -66.68
CA CYS A 147 5.94 -11.44 -66.09
C CYS A 147 5.92 -11.61 -64.55
N GLY A 148 7.07 -11.82 -63.90
CA GLY A 148 7.12 -12.11 -62.45
C GLY A 148 7.21 -10.87 -61.54
N ALA A 149 7.70 -9.75 -62.05
CA ALA A 149 8.04 -8.58 -61.22
C ALA A 149 6.83 -7.80 -60.68
N LYS A 150 5.70 -7.80 -61.41
CA LYS A 150 4.52 -6.99 -61.06
C LYS A 150 3.66 -7.65 -59.97
N VAL A 151 3.49 -8.97 -60.05
CA VAL A 151 2.77 -9.77 -59.05
C VAL A 151 3.56 -9.84 -57.73
N ALA A 152 4.89 -9.97 -57.80
CA ALA A 152 5.74 -10.00 -56.61
C ALA A 152 5.77 -8.66 -55.84
N ALA A 153 5.70 -7.51 -56.54
CA ALA A 153 5.66 -6.19 -55.92
C ALA A 153 4.30 -5.89 -55.24
N GLU A 154 3.18 -6.35 -55.80
CA GLU A 154 1.84 -6.15 -55.24
C GLU A 154 1.57 -7.06 -54.02
N VAL A 155 2.13 -8.27 -54.00
CA VAL A 155 2.07 -9.18 -52.84
C VAL A 155 2.96 -8.65 -51.71
N ALA A 156 4.14 -8.10 -51.99
CA ALA A 156 5.03 -7.54 -50.97
C ALA A 156 4.45 -6.28 -50.29
N ALA A 157 3.67 -5.46 -51.00
CA ALA A 157 3.03 -4.26 -50.45
C ALA A 157 1.85 -4.56 -49.51
N SER A 158 1.28 -5.76 -49.57
CA SER A 158 0.08 -6.14 -48.80
C SER A 158 0.38 -6.71 -47.39
N PHE A 159 1.64 -7.02 -47.08
CA PHE A 159 2.03 -7.66 -45.81
C PHE A 159 2.62 -6.70 -44.75
N SER A 160 2.87 -5.43 -45.08
CA SER A 160 3.51 -4.46 -44.15
C SER A 160 2.53 -3.63 -43.29
N SER A 161 1.22 -3.77 -43.45
CA SER A 161 0.23 -3.08 -42.60
C SER A 161 -0.94 -4.02 -42.32
N GLY A 162 -1.20 -4.27 -41.03
CA GLY A 162 -2.11 -5.32 -40.54
C GLY A 162 -3.38 -5.57 -41.35
N GLY A 163 -3.48 -6.79 -41.87
CA GLY A 163 -4.69 -7.59 -42.07
C GLY A 163 -5.88 -6.94 -42.79
N HIS A 164 -5.89 -7.02 -44.13
CA HIS A 164 -6.96 -7.65 -44.92
C HIS A 164 -6.54 -7.67 -46.40
N LEU A 165 -6.49 -8.87 -47.00
CA LEU A 165 -6.23 -9.05 -48.42
C LEU A 165 -7.57 -9.00 -49.17
N SER A 166 -7.71 -8.10 -50.14
CA SER A 166 -8.79 -8.13 -51.14
C SER A 166 -8.17 -8.56 -52.46
N VAL A 167 -8.51 -9.75 -52.93
CA VAL A 167 -8.20 -10.23 -54.27
C VAL A 167 -9.52 -10.30 -55.03
N ARG A 168 -9.52 -9.79 -56.26
CA ARG A 168 -10.65 -9.91 -57.19
C ARG A 168 -10.59 -11.28 -57.85
N ASP A 169 -11.74 -11.96 -57.84
CA ASP A 169 -12.25 -12.98 -58.80
C ASP A 169 -11.12 -13.88 -59.37
N ASP A 170 -10.85 -15.10 -58.87
CA ASP A 170 -11.75 -16.26 -58.97
C ASP A 170 -11.49 -17.37 -57.90
N ASP A 171 -10.69 -17.12 -56.86
CA ASP A 171 -10.23 -18.17 -55.92
C ASP A 171 -10.56 -17.89 -54.43
N GLU A 172 -11.84 -17.66 -54.13
CA GLU A 172 -12.31 -17.44 -52.74
C GLU A 172 -12.22 -18.72 -51.86
N ASP A 173 -12.28 -19.92 -52.45
CA ASP A 173 -12.40 -21.17 -51.70
C ASP A 173 -11.10 -21.62 -51.00
N LEU A 174 -9.94 -21.33 -51.60
CA LEU A 174 -8.64 -21.64 -51.00
C LEU A 174 -8.34 -20.71 -49.81
N MET A 175 -8.66 -19.42 -49.96
CA MET A 175 -8.50 -18.42 -48.90
C MET A 175 -9.49 -18.65 -47.74
N LEU A 176 -10.72 -19.09 -48.02
CA LEU A 176 -11.68 -19.47 -46.98
C LEU A 176 -11.23 -20.70 -46.17
N GLN A 177 -10.47 -21.62 -46.75
CA GLN A 177 -9.87 -22.73 -46.00
C GLN A 177 -8.66 -22.31 -45.17
N MET A 178 -7.87 -21.32 -45.63
CA MET A 178 -6.72 -20.79 -44.88
C MET A 178 -7.11 -19.82 -43.76
N LEU A 179 -8.17 -19.01 -43.94
CA LEU A 179 -8.61 -18.01 -42.96
C LEU A 179 -9.55 -18.56 -41.88
N ASN A 180 -10.19 -19.72 -42.08
CA ASN A 180 -11.06 -20.37 -41.07
C ASN A 180 -10.30 -21.14 -39.96
N GLY A 181 -9.07 -20.74 -39.64
CA GLY A 181 -8.35 -21.23 -38.45
C GLY A 181 -7.96 -22.71 -38.46
N ARG A 182 -7.98 -23.38 -39.61
CA ARG A 182 -7.47 -24.75 -39.73
C ARG A 182 -6.02 -24.73 -40.16
N VAL A 183 -5.13 -25.08 -39.22
CA VAL A 183 -3.74 -25.44 -39.52
C VAL A 183 -3.76 -26.57 -40.57
N LEU A 184 -3.24 -26.32 -41.77
CA LEU A 184 -3.10 -27.34 -42.81
C LEU A 184 -2.27 -28.50 -42.24
N ARG A 185 -2.78 -29.73 -42.34
CA ARG A 185 -2.13 -30.94 -41.83
C ARG A 185 -1.32 -31.61 -42.93
N GLU A 186 -0.42 -32.51 -42.55
CA GLU A 186 0.29 -33.37 -43.50
C GLU A 186 -0.69 -34.02 -44.49
N GLY A 187 -0.43 -33.83 -45.78
CA GLY A 187 -1.36 -34.26 -46.82
C GLY A 187 -1.03 -33.71 -48.21
N THR A 188 -1.55 -34.41 -49.21
CA THR A 188 -1.52 -33.95 -50.59
C THR A 188 -2.85 -33.30 -50.91
N TYR A 189 -2.84 -31.98 -51.08
CA TYR A 189 -4.02 -31.22 -51.46
C TYR A 189 -3.99 -31.04 -52.97
N ARG A 190 -4.99 -31.62 -53.64
CA ARG A 190 -5.16 -31.48 -55.08
C ARG A 190 -6.25 -30.45 -55.32
N TYR A 191 -5.90 -29.39 -56.02
CA TYR A 191 -6.87 -28.48 -56.57
C TYR A 191 -7.02 -28.79 -58.05
N ALA A 192 -8.25 -28.96 -58.51
CA ALA A 192 -8.56 -29.11 -59.92
C ALA A 192 -9.16 -27.78 -60.38
N ASP A 193 -8.68 -27.24 -61.50
CA ASP A 193 -9.33 -26.10 -62.13
C ASP A 193 -10.72 -26.50 -62.66
N PHE A 194 -11.56 -25.50 -62.97
CA PHE A 194 -12.93 -25.69 -63.47
C PHE A 194 -13.00 -26.50 -64.78
N ASP A 195 -11.87 -26.66 -65.46
CA ASP A 195 -11.68 -27.31 -66.74
C ASP A 195 -11.28 -28.79 -66.58
N GLY A 196 -10.89 -29.21 -65.36
CA GLY A 196 -10.49 -30.58 -65.01
C GLY A 196 -9.19 -31.06 -65.66
N GLN A 197 -8.40 -30.16 -66.27
CA GLN A 197 -7.22 -30.55 -67.07
C GLN A 197 -5.90 -29.98 -66.55
N THR A 198 -5.88 -28.93 -65.72
CA THR A 198 -4.63 -28.37 -65.17
C THR A 198 -4.74 -28.06 -63.68
N GLY A 199 -4.88 -29.11 -62.88
CA GLY A 199 -4.77 -29.02 -61.42
C GLY A 199 -3.32 -28.95 -60.94
N TRP A 200 -3.03 -28.09 -59.97
CA TRP A 200 -1.78 -28.11 -59.22
C TRP A 200 -1.94 -28.93 -57.93
N THR A 201 -0.87 -29.64 -57.57
CA THR A 201 -0.82 -30.47 -56.37
C THR A 201 0.08 -29.79 -55.34
N LEU A 202 -0.50 -29.34 -54.23
CA LEU A 202 0.26 -28.88 -53.08
C LEU A 202 0.47 -30.07 -52.13
N THR A 203 1.67 -30.64 -52.18
CA THR A 203 2.08 -31.64 -51.19
C THR A 203 2.74 -30.90 -50.03
N ILE A 204 2.02 -30.80 -48.92
CA ILE A 204 2.63 -30.41 -47.65
C ILE A 204 3.27 -31.69 -47.11
N GLY A 205 4.57 -31.85 -47.37
CA GLY A 205 5.35 -32.92 -46.79
C GLY A 205 5.23 -32.90 -45.26
N PRO A 206 5.52 -34.02 -44.56
CA PRO A 206 5.53 -34.02 -43.10
C PRO A 206 6.34 -32.81 -42.67
N ALA A 207 5.70 -31.85 -41.99
CA ALA A 207 6.40 -30.70 -41.44
C ALA A 207 7.60 -31.29 -40.71
N LEU A 208 8.83 -31.01 -41.18
CA LEU A 208 10.09 -31.57 -40.68
C LEU A 208 9.91 -31.79 -39.20
N ALA A 209 9.68 -33.04 -38.78
CA ALA A 209 9.00 -33.34 -37.52
C ALA A 209 9.64 -32.49 -36.44
N GLU A 210 8.95 -31.40 -36.04
CA GLU A 210 9.64 -30.34 -35.33
C GLU A 210 10.24 -30.96 -34.09
N GLU A 211 11.55 -30.77 -33.90
CA GLU A 211 12.23 -31.31 -32.73
C GLU A 211 11.43 -30.92 -31.49
N PRO A 212 10.96 -31.90 -30.69
CA PRO A 212 10.11 -31.64 -29.55
C PRO A 212 10.72 -30.56 -28.66
N GLN A 213 9.99 -29.47 -28.48
CA GLN A 213 10.38 -28.41 -27.55
C GLN A 213 9.90 -28.82 -26.17
N ILE A 214 10.81 -28.88 -25.21
CA ILE A 214 10.51 -29.22 -23.82
C ILE A 214 10.44 -27.94 -23.01
N ALA A 215 9.38 -27.79 -22.22
CA ALA A 215 9.24 -26.72 -21.23
C ALA A 215 9.19 -27.33 -19.83
N ILE A 216 10.01 -26.81 -18.91
CA ILE A 216 9.90 -27.11 -17.48
C ILE A 216 9.12 -25.96 -16.85
N GLU A 217 8.01 -26.30 -16.19
CA GLU A 217 7.14 -25.37 -15.50
C GLU A 217 7.44 -25.43 -14.00
N GLY A 218 7.76 -24.28 -13.41
CA GLY A 218 8.04 -24.12 -12.00
C GLY A 218 8.65 -22.75 -11.70
N PRO A 219 8.76 -22.37 -10.43
CA PRO A 219 9.31 -21.07 -10.09
C PRO A 219 10.81 -21.02 -10.41
N ALA A 220 11.30 -19.84 -10.84
CA ALA A 220 12.74 -19.59 -10.95
C ALA A 220 13.38 -19.33 -9.57
N CYS A 221 12.58 -19.00 -8.57
CA CYS A 221 13.01 -18.82 -7.18
C CYS A 221 11.99 -19.41 -6.21
N SER A 222 12.45 -20.21 -5.25
CA SER A 222 11.62 -20.67 -4.15
C SER A 222 11.93 -19.91 -2.87
N CYS A 223 10.94 -19.19 -2.33
CA CYS A 223 11.02 -18.51 -1.04
C CYS A 223 10.46 -19.41 0.07
N ILE A 224 11.34 -19.99 0.88
CA ILE A 224 11.00 -20.94 1.93
C ILE A 224 11.15 -20.26 3.30
N SER A 225 10.18 -20.45 4.21
CA SER A 225 10.26 -19.98 5.60
C SER A 225 11.35 -20.76 6.31
N GLY A 226 12.18 -20.10 7.13
CA GLY A 226 13.17 -20.79 7.94
C GLY A 226 12.57 -21.88 8.83
N GLU A 227 11.36 -21.64 9.36
CA GLU A 227 10.58 -22.58 10.17
C GLU A 227 10.06 -23.79 9.38
N ASP A 228 9.80 -23.63 8.07
CA ASP A 228 9.22 -24.66 7.20
C ASP A 228 10.25 -25.35 6.31
N ALA A 229 11.53 -25.06 6.49
CA ALA A 229 12.62 -25.54 5.62
C ALA A 229 12.66 -27.07 5.50
N GLU A 230 12.07 -27.81 6.45
CA GLU A 230 12.00 -29.27 6.40
C GLU A 230 10.71 -29.84 5.77
N GLY A 231 9.67 -29.02 5.59
CA GLY A 231 8.32 -29.49 5.23
C GLY A 231 7.73 -28.96 3.92
N LYS A 232 8.13 -27.77 3.46
CA LYS A 232 7.53 -27.15 2.27
C LYS A 232 8.23 -27.61 0.98
N SER A 233 7.47 -28.19 0.06
CA SER A 233 7.98 -28.61 -1.25
C SER A 233 7.66 -27.60 -2.36
N VAL A 234 8.53 -27.57 -3.36
CA VAL A 234 8.41 -26.79 -4.60
C VAL A 234 8.18 -27.77 -5.72
N ARG A 235 7.10 -27.58 -6.48
CA ARG A 235 6.74 -28.46 -7.58
C ARG A 235 7.26 -27.95 -8.91
N PHE A 236 7.73 -28.89 -9.71
CA PHE A 236 8.07 -28.72 -11.12
C PHE A 236 7.38 -29.79 -11.95
N THR A 237 6.93 -29.41 -13.13
CA THR A 237 6.38 -30.31 -14.15
C THR A 237 7.10 -30.05 -15.47
N ALA A 238 7.02 -30.98 -16.41
CA ALA A 238 7.54 -30.74 -17.75
C ALA A 238 6.55 -31.19 -18.82
N THR A 239 6.54 -30.45 -19.93
CA THR A 239 5.70 -30.71 -21.10
C THR A 239 6.56 -30.69 -22.36
N ALA A 240 6.13 -31.42 -23.39
CA ALA A 240 6.78 -31.44 -24.70
C ALA A 240 5.78 -31.05 -25.79
N SER A 241 6.20 -30.25 -26.77
CA SER A 241 5.34 -29.80 -27.87
C SER A 241 4.83 -30.97 -28.73
N ALA A 242 5.66 -31.99 -28.91
CA ALA A 242 5.30 -33.20 -29.65
C ALA A 242 4.82 -34.29 -28.70
N LYS A 243 3.64 -34.86 -28.94
CA LYS A 243 3.07 -35.98 -28.16
C LYS A 243 3.74 -37.32 -28.49
N GLY A 244 3.53 -38.32 -27.63
CA GLY A 244 3.83 -39.74 -27.89
C GLY A 244 5.20 -40.24 -27.43
N GLY A 245 6.04 -39.38 -26.85
CA GLY A 245 7.27 -39.79 -26.18
C GLY A 245 7.08 -39.95 -24.67
N VAL A 246 8.19 -40.25 -23.98
CA VAL A 246 8.22 -40.49 -22.54
C VAL A 246 9.32 -39.66 -21.91
N PHE A 247 9.01 -39.00 -20.79
CA PHE A 247 10.01 -38.32 -19.98
C PHE A 247 10.71 -39.29 -19.03
N GLU A 248 12.01 -39.12 -18.88
CA GLU A 248 12.76 -39.68 -17.75
C GLU A 248 12.45 -38.90 -16.47
N ALA A 249 12.82 -39.46 -15.32
CA ALA A 249 12.81 -38.70 -14.07
C ALA A 249 13.79 -37.51 -14.16
N PHE A 250 13.50 -36.43 -13.44
CA PHE A 250 14.37 -35.26 -13.41
C PHE A 250 15.75 -35.61 -12.83
N THR A 251 16.79 -35.04 -13.41
CA THR A 251 18.13 -34.99 -12.83
C THR A 251 18.31 -33.66 -12.11
N VAL A 252 18.68 -33.72 -10.82
CA VAL A 252 18.86 -32.54 -9.97
C VAL A 252 20.35 -32.35 -9.71
N LYS A 253 20.91 -31.23 -10.17
CA LYS A 253 22.30 -30.82 -9.90
C LYS A 253 22.30 -29.58 -9.03
N SER A 254 23.12 -29.54 -7.98
CA SER A 254 23.26 -28.37 -7.12
C SER A 254 24.73 -27.97 -6.97
N SER A 255 25.02 -26.67 -6.87
CA SER A 255 26.36 -26.16 -6.56
C SER A 255 26.76 -26.32 -5.09
N GLY A 256 25.81 -26.69 -4.23
CA GLY A 256 26.00 -26.89 -2.79
C GLY A 256 25.30 -28.16 -2.31
N LYS A 257 24.61 -28.11 -1.16
CA LYS A 257 23.81 -29.25 -0.72
C LYS A 257 22.64 -29.44 -1.68
N THR A 258 22.52 -30.64 -2.25
CA THR A 258 21.38 -30.98 -3.10
C THR A 258 20.07 -30.84 -2.31
N PRO A 259 19.03 -30.19 -2.87
CA PRO A 259 17.72 -30.17 -2.23
C PRO A 259 17.19 -31.59 -2.04
N ARG A 260 16.40 -31.79 -0.99
CA ARG A 260 15.77 -33.10 -0.74
C ARG A 260 14.70 -33.34 -1.79
N VAL A 261 14.85 -34.43 -2.55
CA VAL A 261 13.83 -34.89 -3.50
C VAL A 261 12.72 -35.59 -2.72
N ILE A 262 11.50 -35.09 -2.83
CA ILE A 262 10.31 -35.65 -2.17
C ILE A 262 9.58 -36.61 -3.11
N ALA A 263 9.42 -36.21 -4.37
CA ALA A 263 8.85 -37.01 -5.44
C ALA A 263 9.60 -36.69 -6.74
N ASN A 264 9.83 -37.69 -7.59
CA ASN A 264 10.52 -37.52 -8.87
C ASN A 264 10.05 -38.59 -9.85
N ASP A 265 8.91 -38.33 -10.47
CA ASP A 265 8.23 -39.24 -11.35
C ASP A 265 8.47 -38.82 -12.80
N GLY A 266 8.89 -39.76 -13.65
CA GLY A 266 8.95 -39.56 -15.11
C GLY A 266 7.60 -39.84 -15.78
N GLY A 267 7.64 -40.37 -17.00
CA GLY A 267 6.44 -40.84 -17.71
C GLY A 267 5.83 -39.80 -18.65
N ALA A 268 4.51 -39.88 -18.84
CA ALA A 268 3.79 -38.97 -19.73
C ALA A 268 3.53 -37.57 -19.11
N ALA A 269 3.58 -37.48 -17.78
CA ALA A 269 3.35 -36.27 -17.01
C ALA A 269 4.37 -36.19 -15.87
N PRO A 270 5.64 -35.86 -16.18
CA PRO A 270 6.71 -35.90 -15.21
C PRO A 270 6.49 -34.84 -14.13
N ARG A 271 6.84 -35.18 -12.90
CA ARG A 271 6.69 -34.34 -11.71
C ARG A 271 7.92 -34.45 -10.82
N LEU A 272 8.39 -33.31 -10.33
CA LEU A 272 9.42 -33.22 -9.31
C LEU A 272 8.95 -32.33 -8.18
N ASP A 273 9.04 -32.81 -6.94
CA ASP A 273 8.83 -32.01 -5.73
C ASP A 273 10.16 -31.93 -4.95
N LEU A 274 10.64 -30.72 -4.67
CA LEU A 274 11.90 -30.47 -3.96
C LEU A 274 11.65 -29.72 -2.64
N ALA A 275 12.32 -30.13 -1.56
CA ALA A 275 12.44 -29.33 -0.34
C ALA A 275 13.87 -28.75 -0.23
N GLY A 276 13.95 -27.42 -0.14
CA GLY A 276 15.20 -26.69 0.04
C GLY A 276 15.45 -26.34 1.50
N SER A 277 16.72 -26.26 1.87
CA SER A 277 17.21 -25.85 3.19
C SER A 277 18.17 -24.66 3.07
N ARG A 278 18.64 -24.09 4.18
CA ARG A 278 19.60 -22.98 4.15
C ARG A 278 20.92 -23.30 3.46
N GLU A 279 21.29 -24.57 3.47
CA GLU A 279 22.52 -25.09 2.86
C GLU A 279 22.32 -25.45 1.38
N THR A 280 21.07 -25.38 0.89
CA THR A 280 20.73 -25.80 -0.48
C THR A 280 21.33 -24.84 -1.49
N GLY A 281 22.24 -25.34 -2.32
CA GLY A 281 22.91 -24.57 -3.36
C GLY A 281 22.02 -24.25 -4.56
N ALA A 282 22.51 -23.38 -5.44
CA ALA A 282 21.87 -23.09 -6.73
C ALA A 282 21.63 -24.40 -7.49
N THR A 283 20.41 -24.62 -7.95
CA THR A 283 19.97 -25.92 -8.45
C THR A 283 19.57 -25.83 -9.92
N THR A 284 20.12 -26.72 -10.74
CA THR A 284 19.73 -26.92 -12.14
C THR A 284 18.95 -28.23 -12.25
N LEU A 285 17.74 -28.13 -12.79
CA LEU A 285 16.89 -29.26 -13.11
C LEU A 285 17.09 -29.62 -14.57
N MET A 286 17.39 -30.88 -14.85
CA MET A 286 17.45 -31.42 -16.20
C MET A 286 16.36 -32.46 -16.37
N ILE A 287 15.71 -32.48 -17.54
CA ILE A 287 14.82 -33.58 -17.91
C ILE A 287 15.07 -34.03 -19.34
N THR A 288 15.04 -35.34 -19.57
CA THR A 288 15.16 -35.93 -20.90
C THR A 288 13.80 -36.42 -21.37
N TYR A 289 13.43 -36.07 -22.60
CA TYR A 289 12.29 -36.60 -23.32
C TYR A 289 12.79 -37.51 -24.45
N THR A 290 12.30 -38.75 -24.50
CA THR A 290 12.65 -39.70 -25.58
C THR A 290 11.45 -39.92 -26.48
N LYS A 291 11.63 -39.70 -27.78
CA LYS A 291 10.61 -39.95 -28.81
C LYS A 291 11.28 -40.53 -30.06
N ASP A 292 10.71 -41.62 -30.57
CA ASP A 292 11.20 -42.32 -31.79
C ASP A 292 12.70 -42.66 -31.74
N GLY A 293 13.19 -43.06 -30.55
CA GLY A 293 14.59 -43.38 -30.30
C GLY A 293 15.54 -42.18 -30.17
N LYS A 294 15.05 -40.94 -30.37
CA LYS A 294 15.82 -39.70 -30.20
C LYS A 294 15.60 -39.10 -28.80
N ARG A 295 16.65 -38.52 -28.23
CA ARG A 295 16.64 -37.88 -26.91
C ARG A 295 16.69 -36.37 -27.06
N TYR A 296 15.85 -35.67 -26.30
CA TYR A 296 15.78 -34.21 -26.24
C TYR A 296 15.88 -33.81 -24.77
N THR A 297 16.59 -32.73 -24.45
CA THR A 297 16.83 -32.30 -23.07
C THR A 297 16.45 -30.85 -22.86
N ALA A 298 15.92 -30.52 -21.69
CA ALA A 298 15.74 -29.15 -21.23
C ALA A 298 16.32 -28.95 -19.84
N GLU A 299 16.69 -27.71 -19.55
CA GLU A 299 17.23 -27.28 -18.28
C GLU A 299 16.39 -26.15 -17.67
N HIS A 300 16.27 -26.14 -16.35
CA HIS A 300 15.64 -25.07 -15.58
C HIS A 300 16.45 -24.77 -14.34
N ALA A 301 16.95 -23.54 -14.23
CA ALA A 301 17.63 -23.08 -13.03
C ALA A 301 16.63 -22.59 -12.00
N VAL A 302 16.75 -23.07 -10.77
CA VAL A 302 15.99 -22.60 -9.61
C VAL A 302 16.95 -22.21 -8.49
N SER A 303 16.71 -21.02 -7.94
CA SER A 303 17.35 -20.56 -6.70
C SER A 303 16.47 -20.86 -5.49
N PHE A 304 17.10 -21.24 -4.39
CA PHE A 304 16.45 -21.45 -3.10
C PHE A 304 16.83 -20.32 -2.15
N CYS A 305 15.83 -19.54 -1.76
CA CYS A 305 16.00 -18.49 -0.77
C CYS A 305 15.21 -18.87 0.48
N VAL A 306 15.93 -19.21 1.55
CA VAL A 306 15.35 -19.53 2.85
C VAL A 306 15.46 -18.30 3.72
N MET A 307 14.33 -17.83 4.26
CA MET A 307 14.26 -16.61 5.06
C MET A 307 13.39 -16.81 6.31
N ASP A 308 13.93 -16.45 7.47
CA ASP A 308 13.22 -16.52 8.75
C ASP A 308 12.04 -15.55 8.82
N SER A 309 11.08 -15.86 9.70
CA SER A 309 10.09 -14.88 10.13
C SER A 309 10.79 -13.63 10.70
N VAL A 310 10.13 -12.48 10.57
CA VAL A 310 10.60 -11.26 11.24
C VAL A 310 10.39 -11.43 12.74
N THR A 311 11.43 -11.15 13.53
CA THR A 311 11.39 -11.23 14.99
C THR A 311 11.68 -9.87 15.59
N MET A 312 11.00 -9.55 16.70
CA MET A 312 11.26 -8.35 17.51
C MET A 312 12.34 -8.71 18.54
N ALA A 313 13.35 -7.87 18.73
CA ALA A 313 14.50 -8.17 19.59
C ALA A 313 14.13 -8.36 21.06
N ASP A 314 13.13 -7.61 21.50
CA ASP A 314 12.53 -7.58 22.83
C ASP A 314 11.37 -8.59 22.99
N GLY A 315 10.90 -9.17 21.88
CA GLY A 315 9.77 -10.09 21.85
C GLY A 315 8.40 -9.42 21.95
N PHE A 316 8.32 -8.08 21.96
CA PHE A 316 7.06 -7.35 22.08
C PHE A 316 6.52 -6.95 20.71
N ASP A 317 5.25 -7.29 20.45
CA ASP A 317 4.51 -6.83 19.27
C ASP A 317 3.79 -5.49 19.51
N ASP A 318 3.92 -4.93 20.70
CA ASP A 318 3.27 -3.71 21.12
C ASP A 318 4.36 -2.69 21.41
N ILE A 319 4.43 -1.66 20.58
CA ILE A 319 5.44 -0.60 20.65
C ILE A 319 4.78 0.70 21.08
N THR A 320 5.32 1.36 22.10
CA THR A 320 4.85 2.65 22.60
C THR A 320 5.83 3.76 22.22
N PHE A 321 5.32 4.94 21.88
CA PHE A 321 6.13 6.16 21.82
C PHE A 321 6.68 6.49 23.21
N ASP A 322 8.00 6.62 23.32
CA ASP A 322 8.76 6.68 24.58
C ASP A 322 8.30 7.82 25.50
N ASP A 323 7.96 7.56 26.77
CA ASP A 323 7.54 8.63 27.68
C ASP A 323 8.63 9.71 27.90
N SER A 324 9.90 9.34 27.76
CA SER A 324 11.06 10.24 27.88
C SER A 324 11.37 11.01 26.58
N ASP A 325 10.92 10.50 25.44
CA ASP A 325 10.93 11.15 24.12
C ASP A 325 9.62 10.84 23.39
N PRO A 326 8.50 11.47 23.78
CA PRO A 326 7.15 11.02 23.39
C PRO A 326 6.86 11.24 21.90
N GLY A 327 7.77 11.89 21.18
CA GLY A 327 7.75 11.99 19.73
C GLY A 327 8.38 10.80 19.04
N ARG A 328 8.96 9.84 19.75
CA ARG A 328 9.81 8.79 19.17
C ARG A 328 9.35 7.39 19.58
N ALA A 329 9.22 6.51 18.61
CA ALA A 329 8.97 5.08 18.83
C ALA A 329 10.02 4.29 18.05
N GLU A 330 10.88 3.56 18.74
CA GLU A 330 11.90 2.71 18.11
C GLU A 330 11.78 1.27 18.58
N PHE A 331 12.11 0.35 17.68
CA PHE A 331 12.14 -1.07 17.97
C PHE A 331 13.18 -1.75 17.08
N ARG A 332 13.75 -2.83 17.58
CA ARG A 332 14.77 -3.59 16.86
C ARG A 332 14.17 -4.85 16.28
N VAL A 333 14.41 -5.08 14.99
CA VAL A 333 13.95 -6.27 14.26
C VAL A 333 15.11 -7.10 13.76
N LEU A 334 14.89 -8.41 13.64
CA LEU A 334 15.87 -9.37 13.17
C LEU A 334 15.23 -10.37 12.20
N SER A 335 16.00 -10.77 11.20
CA SER A 335 15.71 -11.90 10.32
C SER A 335 17.03 -12.42 9.75
N LYS A 336 17.06 -13.70 9.34
CA LYS A 336 18.19 -14.27 8.62
C LYS A 336 17.72 -14.81 7.29
N ALA A 337 18.59 -14.75 6.30
CA ALA A 337 18.31 -15.24 4.97
C ALA A 337 19.52 -15.96 4.39
N SER A 338 19.27 -17.02 3.64
CA SER A 338 20.27 -17.68 2.81
C SER A 338 19.75 -17.83 1.39
N LEU A 339 20.58 -17.53 0.41
CA LEU A 339 20.30 -17.72 -1.00
C LEU A 339 21.31 -18.71 -1.56
N ASP A 340 20.82 -19.82 -2.10
CA ASP A 340 21.65 -20.82 -2.77
C ASP A 340 22.82 -21.30 -1.90
N GLY A 341 22.55 -21.56 -0.62
CA GLY A 341 23.54 -22.06 0.35
C GLY A 341 24.39 -20.96 0.99
N THR A 342 24.28 -19.72 0.51
CA THR A 342 25.08 -18.58 0.96
C THR A 342 24.27 -17.70 1.90
N ASP A 343 24.86 -17.31 3.04
CA ASP A 343 24.24 -16.32 3.94
C ASP A 343 24.16 -14.96 3.24
N VAL A 344 22.95 -14.42 3.13
CA VAL A 344 22.66 -13.10 2.56
C VAL A 344 21.91 -12.22 3.56
N SER A 345 22.06 -12.51 4.85
CA SER A 345 21.37 -11.76 5.91
C SER A 345 21.76 -10.28 5.93
N SER A 346 22.98 -9.92 5.50
CA SER A 346 23.41 -8.53 5.33
C SER A 346 22.61 -7.76 4.28
N ASP A 347 22.01 -8.48 3.33
CA ASP A 347 21.36 -7.91 2.14
C ASP A 347 19.84 -7.77 2.33
N ILE A 348 19.33 -8.16 3.51
CA ILE A 348 17.92 -7.99 3.85
C ILE A 348 17.61 -6.49 3.90
N ALA A 349 16.77 -6.04 2.98
CA ALA A 349 16.20 -4.71 2.98
C ALA A 349 14.95 -4.65 3.85
N TRP A 350 14.88 -3.64 4.71
CA TRP A 350 13.79 -3.44 5.66
C TRP A 350 12.98 -2.20 5.31
N THR A 351 11.66 -2.33 5.40
CA THR A 351 10.73 -1.20 5.31
C THR A 351 9.71 -1.26 6.43
N LEU A 352 9.26 -0.10 6.87
CA LEU A 352 8.17 0.08 7.83
C LEU A 352 7.08 0.92 7.17
N GLU A 353 5.84 0.49 7.27
CA GLU A 353 4.67 1.20 6.77
C GLU A 353 4.59 2.61 7.34
N ALA A 354 4.56 3.67 6.53
CA ALA A 354 4.44 5.03 7.03
C ALA A 354 3.08 5.27 7.73
N MET A 355 3.07 5.99 8.86
CA MET A 355 1.80 6.51 9.39
C MET A 355 1.39 7.79 8.65
N LYS A 356 0.08 8.02 8.55
CA LYS A 356 -0.45 9.27 8.00
C LYS A 356 -0.36 10.39 9.04
N GLY A 357 -0.28 11.64 8.58
CA GLY A 357 -0.49 12.81 9.43
C GLY A 357 0.76 13.34 10.14
N GLY A 358 1.93 13.29 9.51
CA GLY A 358 3.12 14.04 9.93
C GLY A 358 4.23 13.25 10.64
N THR A 359 4.08 11.93 10.79
CA THR A 359 5.15 11.07 11.28
C THR A 359 6.23 10.86 10.24
N GLU A 360 7.49 10.79 10.64
CA GLU A 360 8.61 10.47 9.77
C GLU A 360 9.24 9.13 10.16
N LEU A 361 9.66 8.35 9.16
CA LEU A 361 10.35 7.07 9.39
C LEU A 361 11.81 7.30 9.81
N SER A 362 12.29 6.54 10.78
CA SER A 362 13.66 6.61 11.28
C SER A 362 14.28 5.21 11.41
N PRO A 363 15.23 4.82 10.54
CA PRO A 363 15.53 5.43 9.24
C PRO A 363 14.42 5.12 8.21
N GLY A 364 14.40 5.85 7.09
CA GLY A 364 13.44 5.58 6.00
C GLY A 364 13.65 4.23 5.30
N GLU A 365 14.90 3.79 5.17
CA GLU A 365 15.30 2.48 4.66
C GLU A 365 16.45 1.95 5.51
N ALA A 366 16.52 0.63 5.68
CA ALA A 366 17.64 -0.02 6.37
C ALA A 366 17.99 -1.36 5.71
N THR A 367 19.25 -1.78 5.85
CA THR A 367 19.74 -3.07 5.36
C THR A 367 20.54 -3.80 6.44
N GLY A 368 20.37 -5.12 6.56
CA GLY A 368 21.16 -5.96 7.46
C GLY A 368 20.35 -7.05 8.16
N ALA A 369 21.04 -7.96 8.86
CA ALA A 369 20.38 -9.07 9.57
C ALA A 369 19.55 -8.59 10.78
N ALA A 370 19.90 -7.43 11.32
CA ALA A 370 19.19 -6.76 12.39
C ALA A 370 19.28 -5.25 12.21
N VAL A 371 18.16 -4.56 12.35
CA VAL A 371 18.07 -3.09 12.21
C VAL A 371 17.16 -2.51 13.29
N THR A 372 17.37 -1.25 13.62
CA THR A 372 16.41 -0.46 14.41
C THR A 372 15.56 0.34 13.43
N LEU A 373 14.24 0.24 13.57
CA LEU A 373 13.25 0.99 12.82
C LEU A 373 12.39 1.76 13.80
N GLY A 374 11.70 2.79 13.30
CA GLY A 374 10.87 3.60 14.16
C GLY A 374 10.19 4.75 13.45
N TYR A 375 9.47 5.52 14.25
CA TYR A 375 8.86 6.78 13.87
C TYR A 375 9.39 7.92 14.72
N THR A 376 9.36 9.11 14.13
CA THR A 376 9.49 10.39 14.82
C THR A 376 8.26 11.24 14.55
N ASN A 377 7.93 12.11 15.51
CA ASN A 377 6.66 12.82 15.66
C ASN A 377 5.46 11.89 15.87
N LEU A 378 4.43 12.40 16.55
CA LEU A 378 3.14 11.71 16.65
C LEU A 378 2.24 12.03 15.45
N PRO A 379 1.40 11.08 15.00
CA PRO A 379 0.44 11.35 13.93
C PRO A 379 -0.66 12.29 14.41
N ARG A 380 -1.25 13.04 13.48
CA ARG A 380 -2.38 13.93 13.78
C ARG A 380 -3.68 13.20 14.15
N GLU A 381 -3.89 12.02 13.59
CA GLU A 381 -5.13 11.27 13.73
C GLU A 381 -4.94 10.01 14.58
N ASN A 382 -5.88 9.73 15.49
CA ASN A 382 -5.88 8.50 16.29
C ASN A 382 -5.94 7.23 15.42
N SER A 383 -6.60 7.33 14.26
CA SER A 383 -6.72 6.24 13.28
C SER A 383 -5.38 5.79 12.68
N ALA A 384 -4.34 6.61 12.80
CA ALA A 384 -3.01 6.32 12.27
C ALA A 384 -2.21 5.35 13.15
N PHE A 385 -2.55 5.19 14.43
CA PHE A 385 -1.93 4.22 15.33
C PHE A 385 -2.37 2.77 15.03
N GLY A 386 -2.00 1.82 15.89
CA GLY A 386 -2.34 0.41 15.76
C GLY A 386 -1.37 -0.36 14.85
N PRO A 387 -1.81 -1.46 14.21
CA PRO A 387 -0.93 -2.33 13.44
C PRO A 387 -0.21 -1.57 12.30
N LYS A 388 1.09 -1.84 12.13
CA LYS A 388 1.89 -1.35 11.00
C LYS A 388 2.75 -2.46 10.45
N GLU A 389 2.84 -2.56 9.14
CA GLU A 389 3.60 -3.62 8.49
C GLU A 389 5.10 -3.32 8.49
N VAL A 390 5.88 -4.26 9.03
CA VAL A 390 7.33 -4.35 8.88
C VAL A 390 7.61 -5.41 7.83
N THR A 391 8.35 -5.05 6.79
CA THR A 391 8.71 -5.95 5.70
C THR A 391 10.21 -6.16 5.66
N ALA A 392 10.63 -7.41 5.63
CA ALA A 392 12.00 -7.82 5.35
C ALA A 392 12.05 -8.45 3.95
N ARG A 393 12.98 -8.01 3.11
CA ARG A 393 13.05 -8.44 1.71
C ARG A 393 14.48 -8.76 1.26
N VAL A 394 14.66 -9.88 0.58
CA VAL A 394 15.88 -10.21 -0.17
C VAL A 394 15.56 -10.24 -1.66
N LYS A 395 16.25 -9.38 -2.43
CA LYS A 395 16.12 -9.29 -3.88
C LYS A 395 17.45 -9.60 -4.56
N SER A 396 17.53 -10.70 -5.29
CA SER A 396 18.72 -11.09 -6.05
C SER A 396 18.33 -11.85 -7.31
N GLY A 397 18.71 -11.33 -8.48
CA GLY A 397 18.33 -11.90 -9.77
C GLY A 397 16.81 -12.05 -9.93
N LYS A 398 16.34 -13.29 -10.06
CA LYS A 398 14.90 -13.64 -10.15
C LYS A 398 14.25 -13.90 -8.79
N CYS A 399 15.01 -13.87 -7.69
CA CYS A 399 14.50 -14.02 -6.34
C CYS A 399 14.03 -12.69 -5.76
N ASN A 400 12.84 -12.70 -5.17
CA ASN A 400 12.26 -11.60 -4.40
C ASN A 400 11.50 -12.16 -3.20
N CYS A 401 12.24 -12.56 -2.17
CA CYS A 401 11.65 -13.20 -0.99
C CYS A 401 11.33 -12.16 0.07
N THR A 402 10.11 -12.24 0.60
CA THR A 402 9.56 -11.24 1.51
C THR A 402 8.99 -11.92 2.75
N ARG A 403 9.18 -11.30 3.91
CA ARG A 403 8.60 -11.68 5.20
C ARG A 403 8.02 -10.43 5.85
N GLU A 404 6.89 -10.61 6.51
CA GLU A 404 6.11 -9.52 7.08
C GLU A 404 5.79 -9.80 8.54
N ARG A 405 5.70 -8.74 9.34
CA ARG A 405 5.18 -8.74 10.71
C ARG A 405 4.40 -7.46 10.96
N LYS A 406 3.40 -7.50 11.85
CA LYS A 406 2.52 -6.36 12.13
C LYS A 406 2.54 -5.97 13.60
N PRO A 407 3.63 -5.37 14.11
CA PRO A 407 3.60 -4.75 15.43
C PRO A 407 2.53 -3.65 15.50
N ARG A 408 2.01 -3.40 16.69
CA ARG A 408 0.99 -2.40 17.00
C ARG A 408 1.66 -1.22 17.70
N PHE A 409 1.32 -0.01 17.26
CA PHE A 409 1.88 1.22 17.80
C PHE A 409 0.88 1.96 18.68
N PHE A 410 1.36 2.48 19.79
CA PHE A 410 0.58 3.13 20.84
C PHE A 410 1.24 4.43 21.27
N PHE A 411 0.45 5.43 21.65
CA PHE A 411 0.98 6.70 22.15
C PHE A 411 1.18 6.67 23.67
N SER A 412 2.18 7.41 24.14
CA SER A 412 2.30 7.77 25.56
C SER A 412 1.06 8.54 26.00
N ALA A 413 0.27 7.97 26.91
CA ALA A 413 -1.06 8.51 27.23
C ALA A 413 -1.01 9.89 27.91
N LEU A 414 -0.06 10.08 28.84
CA LEU A 414 0.03 11.26 29.69
C LEU A 414 0.98 12.34 29.15
N ALA A 415 1.80 12.05 28.14
CA ALA A 415 2.58 13.07 27.46
C ALA A 415 1.67 14.09 26.75
N ALA A 416 2.16 15.32 26.56
CA ALA A 416 1.43 16.43 25.92
C ALA A 416 2.19 16.95 24.69
N ASN A 417 2.42 16.07 23.72
CA ASN A 417 3.22 16.34 22.53
C ASN A 417 2.50 15.98 21.21
N HIS A 418 1.18 15.80 21.27
CA HIS A 418 0.34 15.62 20.09
C HIS A 418 0.41 16.85 19.16
N PRO A 419 0.23 16.68 17.84
CA PRO A 419 0.42 17.76 16.86
C PRO A 419 -0.83 18.65 16.72
N SER A 420 -1.30 19.23 17.82
CA SER A 420 -2.34 20.26 17.76
C SER A 420 -1.75 21.60 17.30
N ALA A 421 -2.60 22.50 16.80
CA ALA A 421 -2.17 23.86 16.46
C ALA A 421 -1.69 24.61 17.73
N GLU A 422 -0.67 25.45 17.61
CA GLU A 422 -0.10 26.19 18.75
C GLU A 422 -1.11 27.11 19.46
N ASP A 423 -2.13 27.56 18.74
CA ASP A 423 -3.24 28.40 19.24
C ASP A 423 -4.45 27.58 19.73
N SER A 424 -4.38 26.24 19.67
CA SER A 424 -5.44 25.36 20.15
C SER A 424 -5.55 25.41 21.67
N GLU A 425 -6.78 25.50 22.18
CA GLU A 425 -7.09 25.30 23.61
C GLU A 425 -6.72 23.90 24.14
N GLN A 426 -6.35 22.97 23.24
CA GLN A 426 -5.92 21.62 23.58
C GLN A 426 -4.40 21.43 23.56
N LYS A 427 -3.58 22.46 23.29
CA LYS A 427 -2.13 22.29 23.09
C LYS A 427 -1.39 21.66 24.27
N ASP A 428 -1.87 21.91 25.48
CA ASP A 428 -1.31 21.40 26.73
C ASP A 428 -2.09 20.17 27.23
N ALA A 429 -2.96 19.59 26.39
CA ALA A 429 -3.71 18.41 26.75
C ALA A 429 -2.84 17.16 26.70
N ALA A 430 -3.12 16.21 27.58
CA ALA A 430 -2.52 14.89 27.45
C ALA A 430 -2.97 14.22 26.13
N ASN A 431 -2.08 13.43 25.55
CA ASN A 431 -2.28 12.72 24.29
C ASN A 431 -3.56 11.88 24.31
N PHE A 432 -3.87 11.24 25.44
CA PHE A 432 -5.11 10.48 25.54
C PHE A 432 -6.34 11.34 25.27
N PHE A 433 -6.38 12.55 25.81
CA PHE A 433 -7.54 13.41 25.68
C PHE A 433 -7.64 13.86 24.22
N PHE A 434 -6.51 14.30 23.65
CA PHE A 434 -6.45 14.70 22.25
C PHE A 434 -6.91 13.59 21.30
N TYR A 435 -6.42 12.36 21.46
CA TYR A 435 -6.72 11.26 20.55
C TYR A 435 -8.08 10.61 20.81
N TRP A 436 -8.47 10.39 22.07
CA TRP A 436 -9.77 9.79 22.38
C TRP A 436 -10.95 10.70 22.01
N MET A 437 -10.76 12.02 22.01
CA MET A 437 -11.74 12.97 21.48
C MET A 437 -12.04 12.79 19.98
N GLN A 438 -11.20 12.05 19.25
CA GLN A 438 -11.39 11.75 17.82
C GLN A 438 -12.13 10.42 17.57
N THR A 439 -12.46 9.68 18.63
CA THR A 439 -13.00 8.30 18.55
C THR A 439 -14.51 8.25 18.73
N ALA A 440 -15.10 7.06 18.59
CA ALA A 440 -16.49 6.84 18.94
C ALA A 440 -16.83 7.15 20.41
N ALA A 441 -15.84 7.10 21.32
CA ALA A 441 -16.04 7.42 22.74
C ALA A 441 -16.54 8.85 22.97
N ALA A 442 -16.09 9.81 22.15
CA ALA A 442 -16.51 11.21 22.19
C ALA A 442 -17.68 11.52 21.23
N LYS A 443 -18.15 10.55 20.43
CA LYS A 443 -19.22 10.78 19.44
C LYS A 443 -20.58 11.00 20.12
N GLY A 444 -21.38 11.90 19.55
CA GLY A 444 -22.71 12.27 20.07
C GLY A 444 -22.67 13.33 21.15
N ILE A 445 -21.50 13.93 21.36
CA ILE A 445 -21.21 14.85 22.43
C ILE A 445 -20.63 16.15 21.82
N ASN A 446 -21.00 17.32 22.36
CA ASN A 446 -20.58 18.60 21.81
C ASN A 446 -19.16 18.95 22.29
N THR A 447 -18.16 18.51 21.50
CA THR A 447 -16.72 18.60 21.81
C THR A 447 -16.19 19.99 22.19
N PRO A 448 -16.72 21.12 21.67
CA PRO A 448 -16.41 22.46 22.15
C PRO A 448 -16.49 22.68 23.67
N PHE A 449 -17.29 21.92 24.41
CA PHE A 449 -17.44 22.11 25.87
C PHE A 449 -16.40 21.36 26.72
N TYR A 450 -15.60 20.49 26.10
CA TYR A 450 -14.69 19.60 26.80
C TYR A 450 -13.29 20.16 26.87
N ARG A 451 -12.69 20.09 28.05
CA ARG A 451 -11.32 20.55 28.30
C ARG A 451 -10.56 19.52 29.11
N TYR A 452 -9.26 19.52 28.94
CA TYR A 452 -8.35 18.75 29.78
C TYR A 452 -7.84 19.63 30.91
N LYS A 453 -7.71 19.06 32.11
CA LYS A 453 -6.94 19.61 33.23
C LYS A 453 -6.22 18.44 33.91
N GLU A 454 -4.95 18.60 34.24
CA GLU A 454 -4.16 17.57 34.93
C GLU A 454 -4.87 17.04 36.19
N ALA A 455 -5.40 17.97 36.99
CA ALA A 455 -6.18 17.66 38.17
C ALA A 455 -7.30 18.69 38.40
N LEU A 456 -8.31 18.28 39.17
CA LEU A 456 -9.37 19.13 39.68
C LEU A 456 -9.47 18.95 41.19
N PRO A 457 -9.71 20.02 41.97
CA PRO A 457 -9.89 19.89 43.41
C PRO A 457 -11.17 19.11 43.72
N ASN A 458 -11.16 18.19 44.68
CA ASN A 458 -12.41 17.60 45.17
C ASN A 458 -13.16 18.63 46.00
N VAL A 459 -14.31 19.09 45.50
CA VAL A 459 -15.16 20.04 46.24
C VAL A 459 -16.04 19.35 47.29
N ASN A 460 -16.13 18.03 47.27
CA ASN A 460 -16.97 17.24 48.18
C ASN A 460 -16.21 16.74 49.42
N GLU A 461 -14.88 16.86 49.45
CA GLU A 461 -14.08 16.49 50.62
C GLU A 461 -13.73 17.73 51.44
N SER A 462 -14.34 17.85 52.61
CA SER A 462 -14.16 18.95 53.58
C SER A 462 -12.74 19.06 54.18
N GLY A 463 -11.74 18.38 53.61
CA GLY A 463 -10.39 18.21 54.16
C GLY A 463 -9.25 18.76 53.30
N GLY A 464 -9.50 19.43 52.18
CA GLY A 464 -8.45 20.02 51.34
C GLY A 464 -7.52 19.01 50.67
N GLY A 465 -7.84 17.72 50.71
CA GLY A 465 -7.17 16.69 49.93
C GLY A 465 -7.49 16.87 48.45
N LEU A 466 -6.48 16.88 47.60
CA LEU A 466 -6.63 16.78 46.14
C LEU A 466 -7.08 15.35 45.78
N SER A 467 -8.25 14.94 46.25
CA SER A 467 -8.89 13.73 45.72
C SER A 467 -9.22 14.04 44.26
N LYS A 468 -8.54 13.33 43.36
CA LYS A 468 -8.63 13.65 41.95
C LYS A 468 -9.94 13.08 41.42
N VAL A 469 -10.76 13.90 40.77
CA VAL A 469 -11.98 13.43 40.07
C VAL A 469 -11.64 13.16 38.61
N ALA A 470 -12.18 12.08 38.04
CA ALA A 470 -11.95 11.71 36.64
C ALA A 470 -12.50 12.76 35.67
N ALA A 471 -13.68 13.29 35.97
CA ALA A 471 -14.33 14.34 35.21
C ALA A 471 -15.14 15.27 36.11
N ARG A 472 -15.50 16.46 35.61
CA ARG A 472 -16.45 17.38 36.25
C ARG A 472 -17.01 18.39 35.26
N PHE A 473 -18.32 18.60 35.30
CA PHE A 473 -18.96 19.79 34.77
C PHE A 473 -18.81 20.97 35.74
N VAL A 474 -18.34 22.12 35.23
CA VAL A 474 -18.16 23.36 35.98
C VAL A 474 -19.19 24.38 35.46
N PRO A 475 -20.32 24.58 36.18
CA PRO A 475 -21.42 25.44 35.75
C PRO A 475 -21.01 26.87 35.40
N GLY A 476 -20.15 27.48 36.22
CA GLY A 476 -19.73 28.88 36.05
C GLY A 476 -18.90 29.14 34.80
N GLU A 477 -18.28 28.10 34.23
CA GLU A 477 -17.52 28.18 32.98
C GLU A 477 -18.29 27.59 31.79
N ASP A 478 -19.42 26.92 32.05
CA ASP A 478 -20.12 26.06 31.10
C ASP A 478 -19.16 25.06 30.40
N ARG A 479 -18.22 24.48 31.15
CA ARG A 479 -17.20 23.55 30.65
C ARG A 479 -17.25 22.21 31.37
N ILE A 480 -16.91 21.15 30.64
CA ILE A 480 -16.65 19.82 31.22
C ILE A 480 -15.15 19.58 31.18
N TYR A 481 -14.58 19.31 32.33
CA TYR A 481 -13.17 19.01 32.49
C TYR A 481 -12.96 17.52 32.66
N ILE A 482 -12.02 16.96 31.92
CA ILE A 482 -11.52 15.59 32.07
C ILE A 482 -10.09 15.66 32.59
N THR A 483 -9.76 14.79 33.54
CA THR A 483 -8.44 14.74 34.16
C THR A 483 -7.71 13.43 33.90
N GLU A 484 -6.41 13.42 34.20
CA GLU A 484 -5.56 12.23 34.19
C GLU A 484 -6.11 11.09 35.02
N THR A 485 -6.90 11.41 36.04
CA THR A 485 -7.49 10.42 36.94
C THR A 485 -8.35 9.41 36.18
N THR A 486 -8.92 9.81 35.03
CA THR A 486 -9.62 8.91 34.11
C THR A 486 -8.77 7.70 33.68
N PHE A 487 -7.43 7.80 33.71
CA PHE A 487 -6.52 6.68 33.47
C PHE A 487 -6.28 5.80 34.68
N THR A 488 -6.30 6.39 35.87
CA THR A 488 -5.85 5.70 37.09
C THR A 488 -6.98 5.14 37.93
N VAL A 489 -8.23 5.58 37.72
CA VAL A 489 -9.40 5.08 38.45
C VAL A 489 -10.37 4.37 37.53
N ASP A 490 -10.97 3.30 38.06
CA ASP A 490 -12.09 2.65 37.40
C ASP A 490 -13.32 3.56 37.51
N CYS A 491 -14.04 3.71 36.41
CA CYS A 491 -15.35 4.35 36.44
C CYS A 491 -16.31 3.56 37.32
N ARG A 492 -17.35 4.23 37.81
CA ARG A 492 -18.33 3.56 38.66
C ARG A 492 -19.18 2.62 37.81
N GLY A 493 -19.10 1.32 38.08
CA GLY A 493 -19.76 0.32 37.24
C GLY A 493 -21.29 0.45 37.26
N PRO A 494 -21.96 -0.04 36.18
CA PRO A 494 -23.41 0.04 36.07
C PRO A 494 -24.08 -0.72 37.20
N ALA A 495 -25.13 -0.14 37.76
CA ALA A 495 -25.94 -0.75 38.79
C ALA A 495 -27.41 -0.76 38.35
N ALA A 496 -28.08 -1.89 38.61
CA ALA A 496 -29.50 -1.98 38.38
C ALA A 496 -30.24 -1.07 39.37
N ALA A 497 -31.34 -0.46 38.91
CA ALA A 497 -32.14 0.43 39.73
C ALA A 497 -32.56 -0.26 41.05
N GLY A 498 -32.26 0.38 42.17
CA GLY A 498 -32.63 -0.08 43.52
C GLY A 498 -31.88 -1.30 44.04
N THR A 499 -30.92 -1.88 43.31
CA THR A 499 -30.21 -3.09 43.78
C THR A 499 -29.02 -2.80 44.68
N ARG A 500 -28.51 -1.55 44.68
CA ARG A 500 -27.31 -1.10 45.41
C ARG A 500 -26.06 -1.96 45.16
N THR A 501 -26.07 -2.72 44.07
CA THR A 501 -24.99 -3.60 43.63
C THR A 501 -24.50 -3.10 42.28
N PHE A 502 -23.23 -2.74 42.22
CA PHE A 502 -22.60 -2.29 40.99
C PHE A 502 -21.81 -3.41 40.34
N GLY A 503 -21.91 -3.49 39.02
CA GLY A 503 -21.01 -4.28 38.22
C GLY A 503 -19.58 -3.73 38.27
N PRO A 504 -18.62 -4.43 37.66
CA PRO A 504 -17.27 -3.91 37.48
C PRO A 504 -17.31 -2.58 36.73
N GLY A 505 -16.42 -1.65 37.09
CA GLY A 505 -16.24 -0.36 36.42
C GLY A 505 -15.77 -0.44 34.97
N ASN A 506 -16.09 0.59 34.18
CA ASN A 506 -15.38 0.82 32.92
C ASN A 506 -13.94 1.30 33.19
N LYS A 507 -13.04 1.08 32.24
CA LYS A 507 -11.61 1.47 32.31
C LYS A 507 -11.18 2.07 30.97
N GLY A 508 -10.09 2.83 30.97
CA GLY A 508 -9.49 3.38 29.76
C GLY A 508 -10.51 4.18 28.94
N ILE A 509 -10.52 3.96 27.62
CA ILE A 509 -11.38 4.71 26.69
C ILE A 509 -12.89 4.59 27.01
N ASP A 510 -13.32 3.48 27.60
CA ASP A 510 -14.73 3.31 27.98
C ASP A 510 -15.09 4.11 29.23
N CYS A 511 -14.14 4.26 30.17
CA CYS A 511 -14.35 5.10 31.33
C CYS A 511 -14.41 6.57 30.90
N PHE A 512 -13.53 6.97 29.97
CA PHE A 512 -13.61 8.26 29.32
C PHE A 512 -14.98 8.50 28.68
N ALA A 513 -15.48 7.56 27.88
CA ALA A 513 -16.78 7.67 27.22
C ALA A 513 -17.95 7.81 28.21
N GLU A 514 -17.93 7.05 29.30
CA GLU A 514 -18.93 7.11 30.38
C GLU A 514 -18.89 8.46 31.08
N ASN A 515 -17.71 8.92 31.51
CA ASN A 515 -17.52 10.21 32.19
C ASN A 515 -17.96 11.38 31.32
N LEU A 516 -17.62 11.39 30.02
CA LEU A 516 -18.05 12.48 29.12
C LEU A 516 -19.57 12.63 29.06
N ARG A 517 -20.30 11.50 29.06
CA ARG A 517 -21.77 11.45 29.02
C ARG A 517 -22.39 11.80 30.36
N HIS A 518 -21.80 11.30 31.45
CA HIS A 518 -22.16 11.64 32.82
C HIS A 518 -22.13 13.15 33.03
N GLU A 519 -20.98 13.77 32.76
CA GLU A 519 -20.84 15.22 32.93
C GLU A 519 -21.65 16.03 31.91
N TRP A 520 -21.89 15.49 30.71
CA TRP A 520 -22.80 16.12 29.75
C TRP A 520 -24.22 16.19 30.28
N GLN A 521 -24.68 15.12 30.94
CA GLN A 521 -26.02 15.06 31.50
C GLN A 521 -26.20 16.11 32.59
N HIS A 522 -25.21 16.31 33.47
CA HIS A 522 -25.22 17.42 34.43
C HIS A 522 -25.43 18.79 33.76
N ARG A 523 -24.78 19.02 32.62
CA ARG A 523 -24.97 20.24 31.85
C ARG A 523 -26.38 20.34 31.26
N VAL A 524 -26.89 19.25 30.67
CA VAL A 524 -28.25 19.20 30.11
C VAL A 524 -29.28 19.48 31.19
N ASP A 525 -29.15 18.84 32.34
CA ASP A 525 -30.03 18.98 33.49
C ASP A 525 -29.99 20.40 34.04
N LEU A 526 -28.81 20.98 34.25
CA LEU A 526 -28.69 22.38 34.67
C LEU A 526 -29.40 23.33 33.70
N LYS A 527 -29.16 23.20 32.38
CA LYS A 527 -29.79 24.09 31.38
C LYS A 527 -31.28 23.87 31.23
N THR A 528 -31.78 22.67 31.52
CA THR A 528 -33.20 22.31 31.37
C THR A 528 -34.00 22.68 32.62
N TRP A 529 -33.48 22.34 33.79
CA TRP A 529 -34.14 22.53 35.08
C TRP A 529 -33.95 23.92 35.62
N TRP A 530 -32.80 24.52 35.33
CA TRP A 530 -32.37 25.80 35.89
C TRP A 530 -31.85 26.73 34.78
N PRO A 531 -32.70 27.13 33.81
CA PRO A 531 -32.28 27.95 32.68
C PRO A 531 -31.69 29.31 33.10
N ASP A 532 -32.09 29.82 34.26
CA ASP A 532 -31.57 31.05 34.88
C ASP A 532 -30.38 30.80 35.84
N GLY A 533 -29.86 29.56 35.85
CA GLY A 533 -28.80 29.10 36.74
C GLY A 533 -29.32 28.49 38.05
N TYR A 534 -28.46 27.69 38.68
CA TYR A 534 -28.67 27.15 40.02
C TYR A 534 -27.52 27.59 40.93
N PRO A 535 -27.80 28.01 42.18
CA PRO A 535 -26.75 28.41 43.13
C PRO A 535 -25.87 27.20 43.49
N ASP A 536 -24.59 27.24 43.12
CA ASP A 536 -23.64 26.18 43.47
C ASP A 536 -22.68 26.64 44.58
N PRO A 537 -22.83 26.13 45.83
CA PRO A 537 -21.95 26.45 46.95
C PRO A 537 -20.49 26.08 46.72
N SER A 538 -20.24 25.10 45.84
CA SER A 538 -18.92 24.48 45.66
C SER A 538 -17.91 25.37 44.94
N VAL A 539 -18.40 26.42 44.27
CA VAL A 539 -17.56 27.48 43.72
C VAL A 539 -17.43 28.53 44.82
N GLY A 540 -16.30 28.51 45.55
CA GLY A 540 -16.02 29.32 46.74
C GLY A 540 -16.01 30.86 46.58
N GLY A 541 -16.84 31.41 45.69
CA GLY A 541 -17.03 32.84 45.49
C GLY A 541 -18.24 33.23 44.62
N ALA A 542 -19.18 32.34 44.29
CA ALA A 542 -20.22 32.61 43.29
C ALA A 542 -21.68 32.58 43.79
N TRP A 543 -21.92 32.75 45.09
CA TRP A 543 -23.29 33.02 45.58
C TRP A 543 -23.88 34.31 44.99
N ASP A 544 -23.01 35.24 44.56
CA ASP A 544 -23.38 36.55 44.02
C ASP A 544 -23.82 36.54 42.54
N LEU A 545 -23.80 35.38 41.87
CA LEU A 545 -24.11 35.27 40.43
C LEU A 545 -25.53 34.78 40.09
N VAL A 546 -26.36 34.45 41.08
CA VAL A 546 -27.75 34.05 40.82
C VAL A 546 -28.70 35.01 41.51
N SER A 547 -29.18 36.01 40.76
CA SER A 547 -30.22 36.95 41.21
C SER A 547 -31.54 36.27 41.64
N ASN A 548 -31.70 34.98 41.33
CA ASN A 548 -32.91 34.18 41.57
C ASN A 548 -32.73 33.08 42.66
N LEU A 549 -31.69 33.14 43.49
CA LEU A 549 -31.42 32.16 44.57
C LEU A 549 -32.66 31.78 45.42
N PRO A 550 -33.48 32.73 45.92
CA PRO A 550 -34.69 32.37 46.67
C PRO A 550 -35.71 31.59 45.84
N ALA A 551 -35.83 31.87 44.54
CA ALA A 551 -36.76 31.17 43.65
C ALA A 551 -36.30 29.74 43.33
N ALA A 552 -34.99 29.52 43.17
CA ALA A 552 -34.43 28.19 42.97
C ALA A 552 -34.67 27.30 44.21
N LEU A 553 -34.39 27.82 45.42
CA LEU A 553 -34.59 27.09 46.68
C LEU A 553 -36.08 26.82 47.02
N LEU A 554 -37.00 27.65 46.53
CA LEU A 554 -38.44 27.35 46.64
C LEU A 554 -38.86 26.19 45.72
N ASN A 555 -38.11 25.97 44.64
CA ASN A 555 -38.38 24.95 43.63
C ASN A 555 -37.55 23.68 43.77
N ASP A 556 -36.62 23.64 44.73
CA ASP A 556 -35.83 22.48 45.14
C ASP A 556 -35.66 22.56 46.66
N THR A 557 -36.57 21.89 47.38
CA THR A 557 -36.76 22.09 48.82
C THR A 557 -35.67 21.41 49.64
N ASP A 558 -35.01 20.38 49.12
CA ASP A 558 -33.94 19.66 49.81
C ASP A 558 -32.53 20.04 49.32
N GLY A 559 -32.40 20.73 48.20
CA GLY A 559 -31.17 21.34 47.73
C GLY A 559 -30.27 20.39 46.95
N ASP A 560 -30.82 19.32 46.38
CA ASP A 560 -30.05 18.31 45.64
C ASP A 560 -29.88 18.60 44.14
N LYS A 561 -30.34 19.78 43.72
CA LYS A 561 -30.31 20.32 42.36
C LYS A 561 -31.32 19.68 41.41
N VAL A 562 -32.27 18.89 41.90
CA VAL A 562 -33.41 18.38 41.13
C VAL A 562 -34.66 19.19 41.49
N PRO A 563 -35.40 19.76 40.52
CA PRO A 563 -36.62 20.48 40.86
C PRO A 563 -37.66 19.58 41.53
N ASN A 564 -38.35 20.09 42.55
CA ASN A 564 -39.48 19.48 43.24
C ASN A 564 -40.50 18.86 42.26
N ALA A 565 -40.73 19.52 41.11
CA ALA A 565 -41.66 19.06 40.08
C ALA A 565 -41.17 17.80 39.34
N VAL A 566 -39.86 17.70 39.10
CA VAL A 566 -39.23 16.52 38.50
C VAL A 566 -39.32 15.34 39.47
N GLU A 567 -38.94 15.53 40.73
CA GLU A 567 -39.04 14.49 41.75
C GLU A 567 -40.48 14.03 41.99
N SER A 568 -41.44 14.96 42.04
CA SER A 568 -42.86 14.64 42.23
C SER A 568 -43.44 13.82 41.07
N SER A 569 -42.82 13.88 39.89
CA SER A 569 -43.22 13.08 38.73
C SER A 569 -42.62 11.66 38.74
N GLN A 570 -41.62 11.40 39.58
CA GLN A 570 -40.94 10.11 39.66
C GLN A 570 -41.43 9.28 40.86
N PRO A 571 -42.00 8.09 40.63
CA PRO A 571 -42.48 7.24 41.72
C PRO A 571 -41.41 6.96 42.79
N GLY A 572 -41.68 7.44 44.01
CA GLY A 572 -40.90 7.19 45.21
C GLY A 572 -39.75 8.17 45.49
N CYS A 573 -39.43 9.10 44.59
CA CYS A 573 -38.60 10.26 44.96
C CYS A 573 -39.39 11.17 45.92
N SER A 574 -38.68 11.94 46.74
CA SER A 574 -39.23 12.76 47.81
C SER A 574 -38.41 14.04 47.97
N ARG A 575 -39.06 15.16 47.62
CA ARG A 575 -38.61 16.56 47.71
C ARG A 575 -38.07 17.10 49.03
N ILE A 576 -37.99 16.28 50.07
CA ILE A 576 -37.52 16.69 51.41
C ILE A 576 -36.23 15.97 51.80
N SER A 577 -35.65 15.21 50.87
CA SER A 577 -34.48 14.38 51.11
C SER A 577 -33.67 14.32 49.84
N MET A 578 -32.47 14.91 49.87
CA MET A 578 -31.49 14.98 48.78
C MET A 578 -31.04 13.63 48.19
N ARG A 579 -31.54 12.54 48.77
CA ARG A 579 -31.20 11.15 48.50
C ARG A 579 -32.43 10.25 48.56
N SER A 580 -33.48 10.63 47.85
CA SER A 580 -34.80 10.06 48.06
C SER A 580 -35.21 9.04 47.00
N CYS A 581 -34.67 9.13 45.78
CA CYS A 581 -35.15 8.30 44.68
C CYS A 581 -34.89 6.79 44.92
N PRO A 582 -35.92 5.91 44.88
CA PRO A 582 -35.78 4.50 45.26
C PRO A 582 -34.97 3.68 44.25
N ALA A 583 -34.86 4.17 43.02
CA ALA A 583 -34.04 3.59 41.97
C ALA A 583 -32.53 3.78 42.22
N ARG A 584 -32.13 4.56 43.23
CA ARG A 584 -30.73 4.91 43.49
C ARG A 584 -29.80 3.69 43.49
N PRO A 585 -28.82 3.64 42.58
CA PRO A 585 -27.75 2.66 42.63
C PRO A 585 -26.82 2.85 43.84
N PHE A 586 -26.79 4.05 44.44
CA PHE A 586 -25.81 4.40 45.47
C PHE A 586 -26.40 5.27 46.60
N ASP A 587 -25.90 5.08 47.81
CA ASP A 587 -26.33 5.84 48.99
C ASP A 587 -25.51 7.12 49.21
N ASP A 588 -24.38 7.28 48.52
CA ASP A 588 -23.37 8.32 48.76
C ASP A 588 -23.45 9.55 47.84
N VAL A 589 -24.28 9.54 46.79
CA VAL A 589 -24.41 10.64 45.82
C VAL A 589 -25.75 11.39 45.90
N LEU A 590 -25.91 12.54 45.27
CA LEU A 590 -27.19 13.28 45.22
C LEU A 590 -28.13 12.71 44.15
N ASP A 591 -29.44 13.02 44.16
CA ASP A 591 -30.35 12.50 43.13
C ASP A 591 -29.97 13.01 41.73
N THR A 592 -29.42 14.23 41.59
CA THR A 592 -28.88 14.74 40.31
C THR A 592 -27.77 13.86 39.72
N GLU A 593 -26.93 13.23 40.55
CA GLU A 593 -25.85 12.34 40.07
C GLU A 593 -26.40 11.03 39.50
N ILE A 594 -27.59 10.61 39.93
CA ILE A 594 -28.22 9.36 39.50
C ILE A 594 -28.63 9.45 38.03
N TYR A 595 -29.21 10.59 37.62
CA TYR A 595 -29.55 10.84 36.22
C TYR A 595 -28.30 10.81 35.33
N ALA A 596 -27.24 11.47 35.79
CA ALA A 596 -25.96 11.49 35.10
C ALA A 596 -25.33 10.10 34.95
N TYR A 597 -25.33 9.29 36.02
CA TYR A 597 -24.81 7.93 35.95
C TYR A 597 -25.60 7.06 34.98
N TYR A 598 -26.93 7.15 34.99
CA TYR A 598 -27.75 6.38 34.05
C TYR A 598 -27.49 6.77 32.59
N GLU A 599 -27.22 8.04 32.30
CA GLU A 599 -26.80 8.47 30.97
C GLU A 599 -25.41 7.92 30.62
N GLY A 600 -24.44 8.03 31.53
CA GLY A 600 -23.10 7.45 31.37
C GLY A 600 -23.14 5.95 31.06
N TRP A 601 -23.95 5.18 31.80
CA TRP A 601 -24.07 3.73 31.66
C TRP A 601 -24.78 3.25 30.40
N LYS A 602 -25.39 4.15 29.62
CA LYS A 602 -25.82 3.81 28.25
C LYS A 602 -24.65 3.52 27.33
N TRP A 603 -23.42 3.93 27.70
CA TRP A 603 -22.22 3.55 26.98
C TRP A 603 -21.97 2.04 27.06
N GLN A 604 -22.02 1.37 25.92
CA GLN A 604 -21.70 -0.04 25.83
C GLN A 604 -20.19 -0.25 25.96
N ARG A 605 -19.78 -0.91 27.06
CA ARG A 605 -18.40 -1.34 27.29
C ARG A 605 -17.83 -2.05 26.07
N GLY A 606 -16.63 -1.65 25.68
CA GLY A 606 -15.87 -2.25 24.59
C GLY A 606 -16.15 -1.65 23.22
N SER A 607 -17.13 -0.74 23.11
CA SER A 607 -17.55 -0.15 21.82
C SER A 607 -16.42 0.62 21.13
N ALA A 608 -15.52 1.23 21.90
CA ALA A 608 -14.36 1.96 21.37
C ALA A 608 -13.02 1.22 21.59
N ASN A 609 -13.03 -0.06 22.01
CA ASN A 609 -11.79 -0.79 22.29
C ASN A 609 -10.84 -0.82 21.10
N LYS A 610 -11.34 -0.82 19.86
CA LYS A 610 -10.50 -0.87 18.65
C LYS A 610 -9.81 0.46 18.31
N GLU A 611 -10.14 1.51 19.06
CA GLU A 611 -9.64 2.88 18.88
C GLU A 611 -8.76 3.31 20.07
N ASP A 612 -8.54 2.42 21.05
CA ASP A 612 -7.76 2.68 22.27
C ASP A 612 -6.29 2.32 22.07
N TRP A 613 -5.58 3.24 21.41
CA TRP A 613 -4.14 3.14 21.17
C TRP A 613 -3.30 3.84 22.24
N SER A 614 -3.87 4.10 23.41
CA SER A 614 -3.10 4.60 24.54
C SER A 614 -2.24 3.49 25.15
N CYS A 615 -1.02 3.80 25.56
CA CYS A 615 -0.27 2.91 26.44
C CYS A 615 -1.04 2.77 27.77
N GLY A 616 -1.27 1.53 28.21
CA GLY A 616 -2.15 1.21 29.34
C GLY A 616 -3.63 1.08 28.97
N GLY A 617 -3.98 1.34 27.71
CA GLY A 617 -5.30 1.09 27.15
C GLY A 617 -5.65 -0.40 27.04
N LYS A 618 -6.88 -0.69 26.62
CA LYS A 618 -7.38 -2.08 26.55
C LYS A 618 -6.75 -2.93 25.44
N GLN A 619 -6.12 -2.28 24.45
CA GLN A 619 -5.42 -2.97 23.38
C GLN A 619 -3.95 -3.26 23.72
N TRP A 620 -3.38 -2.57 24.72
CA TRP A 620 -1.98 -2.67 25.10
C TRP A 620 -1.71 -3.92 25.94
N LYS A 621 -0.78 -4.76 25.49
CA LYS A 621 -0.37 -6.01 26.16
C LYS A 621 1.09 -5.99 26.62
N GLY A 622 1.84 -4.93 26.32
CA GLY A 622 3.28 -4.81 26.55
C GLY A 622 3.75 -4.56 27.99
N GLY A 623 2.85 -4.44 28.99
CA GLY A 623 3.22 -4.14 30.39
C GLY A 623 2.97 -2.68 30.81
N GLU A 624 3.43 -2.25 31.99
CA GLU A 624 3.27 -0.86 32.47
C GLU A 624 4.00 0.13 31.55
N CYS A 625 3.38 1.26 31.25
CA CYS A 625 4.00 2.34 30.49
C CYS A 625 5.20 2.91 31.24
N GLY A 626 6.32 3.11 30.55
CA GLY A 626 7.43 3.91 31.06
C GLY A 626 8.15 3.34 32.29
N LYS A 627 8.13 2.02 32.53
CA LYS A 627 9.02 1.37 33.50
C LYS A 627 9.89 0.32 32.84
N GLU A 628 11.03 0.77 32.29
CA GLU A 628 12.28 -0.01 32.28
C GLU A 628 13.33 0.68 33.15
#